data_AF-A0A0K1E6Q4-F1
#
_entry.id   AF-A0A0K1E6Q4-F1
#
_cell.length_a   1.000
_cell.length_b   1.000
_cell.length_c   1.000
_cell.angle_alpha   90.00
_cell.angle_beta   90.00
_cell.angle_gamma   90.00
#
_symmetry.space_group_name_H-M   'P 1'
#
loop_
_entity.id
_entity.type
_entity.pdbx_description
1 polymer ?
#
loop_
_entity_poly.entity_id
_entity_poly.type
_entity_poly.pdbx_seq_one_letter_code
_entity_poly.pdbx_strand_id
1 'polypeptide(L)'
;MKGRPLQVAVVVALVGAGVMALFASQWPPSRVAPAGIGAAVVLLTTSAVLRELRRRDRLAIAFGAAFLGWFAGLAAAAGVHPWVLGYLGAWLPALLLFVGGVGRERLAFELERLENEADEAATRPKALRRAAEILDETREGARTLDATATQGPAHPGDPRALHAYAAQVVGYALAHEERFEEAARTLSAVPRAWMPVPMRALMLGNLSFWWLCAGDVTAAAMALEEAQDGEVPEAVRPALRAARAAVLVRSGDAAGALDIVGRQDRERGEPPQVRQRYRVTRAHALVALGEEAAARAELERVLDEAGPHELRRWLPARGPAVALLATLCGVTTEERGGARPVEG
;
A
#
# COMPACT_ATOMS: atom_id res chain seq x y z
N MET A 1 -14.33 -19.56 24.63
CA MET A 1 -14.91 -20.41 23.56
C MET A 1 -15.08 -19.55 22.31
N LYS A 2 -14.29 -19.80 21.26
CA LYS A 2 -14.35 -19.11 19.96
C LYS A 2 -15.50 -19.69 19.14
N GLY A 3 -16.72 -19.19 19.36
CA GLY A 3 -17.88 -19.57 18.56
C GLY A 3 -17.75 -18.99 17.16
N ARG A 4 -17.74 -19.85 16.13
CA ARG A 4 -17.70 -19.43 14.73
C ARG A 4 -19.02 -18.72 14.42
N PRO A 5 -19.01 -17.45 13.99
CA PRO A 5 -20.23 -16.64 13.80
C PRO A 5 -21.19 -17.25 12.76
N LEU A 6 -20.64 -17.98 11.78
CA LEU A 6 -21.41 -18.75 10.81
C LEU A 6 -22.28 -19.83 11.47
N GLN A 7 -21.78 -20.50 12.51
CA GLN A 7 -22.52 -21.56 13.20
C GLN A 7 -23.67 -20.97 14.02
N VAL A 8 -23.49 -19.80 14.63
CA VAL A 8 -24.56 -19.11 15.37
C VAL A 8 -25.66 -18.64 14.41
N ALA A 9 -25.29 -18.07 13.26
CA ALA A 9 -26.26 -17.64 12.24
C ALA A 9 -27.04 -18.83 11.66
N VAL A 10 -26.37 -19.95 11.38
CA VAL A 10 -27.02 -21.18 10.89
C VAL A 10 -27.94 -21.78 11.94
N VAL A 11 -27.54 -21.80 13.22
CA VAL A 11 -28.39 -22.29 14.31
C VAL A 11 -29.61 -21.40 14.51
N VAL A 12 -29.46 -20.08 14.49
CA VAL A 12 -30.59 -19.13 14.59
C VAL A 12 -31.53 -19.26 13.39
N ALA A 13 -31.01 -19.46 12.18
CA ALA A 13 -31.81 -19.67 10.98
C ALA A 13 -32.57 -21.01 11.01
N LEU A 14 -31.93 -22.09 11.47
CA LEU A 14 -32.56 -23.41 11.60
C LEU A 14 -33.61 -23.44 12.70
N VAL A 15 -33.35 -22.79 13.84
CA VAL A 15 -34.31 -22.65 14.94
C VAL A 15 -35.49 -21.77 14.50
N GLY A 16 -35.22 -20.65 13.82
CA GLY A 16 -36.25 -19.79 13.25
C GLY A 16 -37.13 -20.53 12.22
N ALA A 17 -36.52 -21.29 11.31
CA ALA A 17 -37.25 -22.11 10.34
C ALA A 17 -38.04 -23.25 10.99
N GLY A 18 -37.49 -23.90 12.03
CA GLY A 18 -38.16 -24.95 12.79
C GLY A 18 -39.37 -24.43 13.57
N VAL A 19 -39.26 -23.25 14.19
CA VAL A 19 -40.38 -22.59 14.89
C VAL A 19 -41.46 -22.16 13.90
N MET A 20 -41.08 -21.60 12.74
CA MET A 20 -42.05 -21.23 11.69
C MET A 20 -42.79 -22.46 11.12
N ALA A 21 -42.09 -23.59 10.97
CA ALA A 21 -42.69 -24.85 10.51
C ALA A 21 -43.64 -25.47 11.56
N LEU A 22 -43.30 -25.36 12.86
CA LEU A 22 -44.10 -25.88 13.97
C LEU A 22 -45.42 -25.14 14.17
N PHE A 23 -45.47 -23.85 13.86
CA PHE A 23 -46.67 -23.02 14.03
C PHE A 23 -47.44 -22.74 12.74
N ALA A 24 -46.98 -23.26 11.59
CA ALA A 24 -47.60 -23.04 10.28
C ALA A 24 -49.07 -23.48 10.18
N SER A 25 -49.48 -24.48 10.98
CA SER A 25 -50.85 -24.99 10.99
C SER A 25 -51.81 -24.23 11.93
N GLN A 26 -51.29 -23.31 12.77
CA GLN A 26 -52.08 -22.56 13.75
C GLN A 26 -52.27 -21.09 13.37
N TRP A 27 -51.76 -20.66 12.20
CA TRP A 27 -51.79 -19.26 11.80
C TRP A 27 -53.08 -18.92 11.05
N PRO A 28 -53.81 -17.86 11.45
CA PRO A 28 -55.04 -17.47 10.78
C PRO A 28 -54.75 -17.05 9.33
N PRO A 29 -55.69 -17.29 8.39
CA PRO A 29 -55.46 -17.13 6.94
C PRO A 29 -55.32 -15.67 6.47
N SER A 30 -55.24 -14.71 7.39
CA SER A 30 -54.96 -13.31 7.08
C SER A 30 -53.50 -13.16 6.65
N ARG A 31 -53.30 -12.96 5.35
CA ARG A 31 -52.02 -12.82 4.60
C ARG A 31 -51.04 -11.73 5.09
N VAL A 32 -51.31 -11.08 6.22
CA VAL A 32 -50.56 -9.90 6.71
C VAL A 32 -49.66 -10.24 7.92
N ALA A 33 -50.07 -11.17 8.78
CA ALA A 33 -49.28 -11.55 9.97
C ALA A 33 -47.93 -12.25 9.65
N PRO A 34 -47.83 -13.16 8.66
CA PRO A 34 -46.57 -13.83 8.32
C PRO A 34 -45.53 -12.86 7.73
N ALA A 35 -45.98 -11.91 6.92
CA ALA A 35 -45.13 -10.95 6.23
C ALA A 35 -44.55 -9.90 7.18
N GLY A 36 -45.33 -9.45 8.17
CA GLY A 36 -44.87 -8.49 9.19
C GLY A 36 -43.80 -9.08 10.12
N ILE A 37 -43.98 -10.33 10.55
CA ILE A 37 -43.01 -11.04 11.40
C ILE A 37 -41.74 -11.37 10.59
N GLY A 38 -41.89 -11.82 9.35
CA GLY A 38 -40.76 -12.04 8.43
C GLY A 38 -39.95 -10.76 8.19
N ALA A 39 -40.63 -9.64 7.94
CA ALA A 39 -39.97 -8.34 7.77
C ALA A 39 -39.25 -7.89 9.04
N ALA A 40 -39.84 -8.06 10.23
CA ALA A 40 -39.20 -7.70 11.49
C ALA A 40 -37.96 -8.57 11.80
N VAL A 41 -38.03 -9.88 11.54
CA VAL A 41 -36.90 -10.80 11.69
C VAL A 41 -35.78 -10.46 10.69
N VAL A 42 -36.11 -10.17 9.43
CA VAL A 42 -35.15 -9.71 8.42
C VAL A 42 -34.53 -8.38 8.86
N LEU A 43 -35.31 -7.42 9.36
CA LEU A 43 -34.79 -6.11 9.75
C LEU A 43 -33.87 -6.22 10.97
N LEU A 44 -34.22 -7.04 11.96
CA LEU A 44 -33.40 -7.29 13.15
C LEU A 44 -32.13 -8.08 12.83
N THR A 45 -32.22 -9.13 12.00
CA THR A 45 -31.04 -9.90 11.56
C THR A 45 -30.13 -9.05 10.67
N THR A 46 -30.67 -8.29 9.72
CA THR A 46 -29.89 -7.36 8.89
C THR A 46 -29.22 -6.28 9.74
N SER A 47 -29.90 -5.75 10.76
CA SER A 47 -29.32 -4.72 11.67
C SER A 47 -28.23 -5.29 12.58
N ALA A 48 -28.42 -6.49 13.11
CA ALA A 48 -27.42 -7.19 13.94
C ALA A 48 -26.20 -7.60 13.10
N VAL A 49 -26.45 -8.12 11.89
CA VAL A 49 -25.42 -8.49 10.92
C VAL A 49 -24.68 -7.24 10.43
N LEU A 50 -25.34 -6.12 10.14
CA LEU A 50 -24.67 -4.85 9.79
C LEU A 50 -23.82 -4.26 10.94
N ARG A 51 -24.22 -4.43 12.20
CA ARG A 51 -23.40 -4.03 13.36
C ARG A 51 -22.15 -4.89 13.51
N GLU A 52 -22.27 -6.19 13.29
CA GLU A 52 -21.15 -7.14 13.39
C GLU A 52 -20.22 -7.07 12.17
N LEU A 53 -20.77 -6.82 10.97
CA LEU A 53 -20.05 -6.69 9.69
C LEU A 53 -19.27 -5.37 9.55
N ARG A 54 -19.61 -4.33 10.32
CA ARG A 54 -18.73 -3.16 10.49
C ARG A 54 -17.37 -3.54 11.11
N ARG A 55 -17.25 -4.74 11.70
CA ARG A 55 -16.01 -5.18 12.35
C ARG A 55 -15.12 -6.12 11.51
N ARG A 56 -15.61 -6.95 10.57
CA ARG A 56 -14.76 -7.82 9.69
C ARG A 56 -15.42 -8.27 8.37
N ASP A 57 -14.56 -8.45 7.35
CA ASP A 57 -14.66 -9.10 6.03
C ASP A 57 -15.93 -8.92 5.16
N ARG A 58 -15.71 -8.26 4.01
CA ARG A 58 -16.73 -7.75 3.08
C ARG A 58 -17.37 -8.81 2.17
N LEU A 59 -16.73 -9.97 2.00
CA LEU A 59 -17.31 -11.11 1.29
C LEU A 59 -18.47 -11.75 2.07
N ALA A 60 -18.42 -11.73 3.41
CA ALA A 60 -19.53 -12.17 4.25
C ALA A 60 -20.73 -11.22 4.18
N ILE A 61 -20.50 -9.93 3.88
CA ILE A 61 -21.54 -8.91 3.67
C ILE A 61 -22.32 -9.20 2.40
N ALA A 62 -21.62 -9.46 1.29
CA ALA A 62 -22.25 -9.80 0.01
C ALA A 62 -23.01 -11.13 0.08
N PHE A 63 -22.45 -12.14 0.75
CA PHE A 63 -23.10 -13.43 0.92
C PHE A 63 -24.31 -13.36 1.87
N GLY A 64 -24.19 -12.62 2.98
CA GLY A 64 -25.29 -12.41 3.94
C GLY A 64 -26.46 -11.62 3.37
N ALA A 65 -26.19 -10.58 2.57
CA ALA A 65 -27.22 -9.79 1.89
C ALA A 65 -27.91 -10.58 0.77
N ALA A 66 -27.17 -11.36 -0.01
CA ALA A 66 -27.73 -12.24 -1.04
C ALA A 66 -28.59 -13.36 -0.42
N PHE A 67 -28.16 -13.91 0.72
CA PHE A 67 -28.87 -14.96 1.45
C PHE A 67 -30.15 -14.43 2.13
N LEU A 68 -30.12 -13.21 2.70
CA LEU A 68 -31.31 -12.55 3.24
C LEU A 68 -32.30 -12.13 2.14
N GLY A 69 -31.81 -11.69 0.98
CA GLY A 69 -32.63 -11.42 -0.21
C GLY A 69 -33.33 -12.68 -0.74
N TRP A 70 -32.65 -13.83 -0.69
CA TRP A 70 -33.22 -15.14 -1.06
C TRP A 70 -34.36 -15.56 -0.11
N PHE A 71 -34.19 -15.39 1.20
CA PHE A 71 -35.23 -15.71 2.19
C PHE A 71 -36.42 -14.74 2.17
N ALA A 72 -36.18 -13.44 1.94
CA ALA A 72 -37.25 -12.47 1.77
C ALA A 72 -38.10 -12.75 0.51
N GLY A 73 -37.47 -13.24 -0.57
CA GLY A 73 -38.17 -13.70 -1.78
C GLY A 73 -38.98 -14.98 -1.59
N LEU A 74 -38.53 -15.89 -0.72
CA LEU A 74 -39.25 -17.13 -0.38
C LEU A 74 -40.43 -16.91 0.58
N ALA A 75 -40.32 -15.96 1.52
CA ALA A 75 -41.40 -15.64 2.47
C ALA A 75 -42.56 -14.83 1.84
N ALA A 76 -42.33 -14.16 0.72
CA ALA A 76 -43.30 -13.30 0.03
C ALA A 76 -44.17 -14.05 -1.00
N ALA A 77 -44.64 -15.25 -0.65
CA ALA A 77 -45.58 -16.02 -1.47
C ALA A 77 -46.96 -15.34 -1.53
N ALA A 78 -47.12 -14.31 -2.38
CA ALA A 78 -48.40 -13.74 -2.78
C ALA A 78 -48.29 -12.99 -4.13
N GLY A 79 -48.81 -13.59 -5.22
CA GLY A 79 -49.17 -12.87 -6.46
C GLY A 79 -48.16 -12.95 -7.62
N VAL A 80 -48.63 -12.67 -8.84
CA VAL A 80 -48.12 -13.20 -10.13
C VAL A 80 -46.66 -12.85 -10.50
N HIS A 81 -45.97 -11.92 -9.85
CA HIS A 81 -44.50 -11.76 -10.01
C HIS A 81 -43.85 -11.20 -8.73
N PRO A 82 -43.70 -11.98 -7.65
CA PRO A 82 -43.11 -11.53 -6.38
C PRO A 82 -41.58 -11.43 -6.43
N TRP A 83 -40.95 -12.13 -7.38
CA TRP A 83 -39.50 -12.23 -7.51
C TRP A 83 -38.86 -10.91 -7.93
N VAL A 84 -39.54 -10.09 -8.74
CA VAL A 84 -38.94 -8.92 -9.42
C VAL A 84 -38.77 -7.73 -8.46
N LEU A 85 -39.74 -7.48 -7.58
CA LEU A 85 -39.68 -6.37 -6.61
C LEU A 85 -38.79 -6.70 -5.40
N GLY A 86 -38.76 -7.97 -4.96
CA GLY A 86 -37.85 -8.45 -3.92
C GLY A 86 -36.38 -8.52 -4.37
N TYR A 87 -36.12 -8.95 -5.62
CA TYR A 87 -34.77 -8.92 -6.19
C TYR A 87 -34.28 -7.48 -6.33
N LEU A 88 -35.05 -6.58 -6.95
CA LEU A 88 -34.60 -5.21 -7.21
C LEU A 88 -34.45 -4.37 -5.94
N GLY A 89 -35.36 -4.49 -4.96
CA GLY A 89 -35.32 -3.69 -3.73
C GLY A 89 -34.19 -4.07 -2.76
N ALA A 90 -33.76 -5.33 -2.73
CA ALA A 90 -32.67 -5.80 -1.85
C ALA A 90 -31.31 -5.85 -2.55
N TRP A 91 -31.27 -6.14 -3.86
CA TRP A 91 -30.02 -6.10 -4.62
C TRP A 91 -29.57 -4.69 -4.92
N LEU A 92 -30.43 -3.71 -5.18
CA LEU A 92 -29.96 -2.38 -5.56
C LEU A 92 -29.12 -1.71 -4.46
N PRO A 93 -29.49 -1.73 -3.16
CA PRO A 93 -28.63 -1.21 -2.10
C PRO A 93 -27.38 -2.07 -1.89
N ALA A 94 -27.48 -3.41 -1.98
CA ALA A 94 -26.33 -4.30 -1.87
C ALA A 94 -25.35 -4.12 -3.02
N LEU A 95 -25.85 -3.89 -4.24
CA LEU A 95 -25.11 -3.68 -5.48
C LEU A 95 -24.61 -2.24 -5.58
N LEU A 96 -25.29 -1.25 -5.01
CA LEU A 96 -24.77 0.12 -4.83
C LEU A 96 -23.72 0.20 -3.72
N LEU A 97 -23.85 -0.59 -2.64
CA LEU A 97 -22.82 -0.73 -1.61
C LEU A 97 -21.65 -1.58 -2.08
N PHE A 98 -21.89 -2.58 -2.93
CA PHE A 98 -20.87 -3.42 -3.56
C PHE A 98 -20.16 -2.66 -4.68
N VAL A 99 -20.86 -2.01 -5.61
CA VAL A 99 -20.27 -1.16 -6.67
C VAL A 99 -19.65 0.11 -6.08
N GLY A 100 -20.27 0.73 -5.08
CA GLY A 100 -19.71 1.88 -4.37
C GLY A 100 -18.56 1.52 -3.41
N GLY A 101 -18.48 0.28 -2.94
CA GLY A 101 -17.38 -0.25 -2.11
C GLY A 101 -16.22 -0.79 -2.93
N VAL A 102 -16.51 -1.63 -3.93
CA VAL A 102 -15.56 -2.15 -4.93
C VAL A 102 -15.03 -1.03 -5.79
N GLY A 103 -15.82 -0.03 -6.18
CA GLY A 103 -15.32 1.13 -6.92
C GLY A 103 -14.27 1.93 -6.16
N ARG A 104 -14.43 2.06 -4.83
CA ARG A 104 -13.48 2.75 -3.94
C ARG A 104 -12.18 1.96 -3.74
N GLU A 105 -12.23 0.64 -3.73
CA GLU A 105 -11.04 -0.22 -3.60
C GLU A 105 -10.44 -0.64 -4.94
N ARG A 106 -11.20 -0.54 -6.04
CA ARG A 106 -10.74 -0.85 -7.40
C ARG A 106 -9.54 0.00 -7.76
N LEU A 107 -9.54 1.28 -7.41
CA LEU A 107 -8.40 2.15 -7.65
C LEU A 107 -7.18 1.74 -6.81
N ALA A 108 -7.38 1.25 -5.58
CA ALA A 108 -6.28 0.75 -4.77
C ALA A 108 -5.65 -0.52 -5.39
N PHE A 109 -6.47 -1.47 -5.85
CA PHE A 109 -5.99 -2.65 -6.58
C PHE A 109 -5.38 -2.29 -7.94
N GLU A 110 -5.94 -1.30 -8.63
CA GLU A 110 -5.39 -0.79 -9.87
C GLU A 110 -4.01 -0.19 -9.64
N LEU A 111 -3.80 0.58 -8.58
CA LEU A 111 -2.50 1.16 -8.22
C LEU A 111 -1.46 0.08 -7.89
N GLU A 112 -1.84 -0.99 -7.17
CA GLU A 112 -0.95 -2.14 -6.94
C GLU A 112 -0.55 -2.81 -8.27
N ARG A 113 -1.49 -2.98 -9.21
CA ARG A 113 -1.19 -3.49 -10.56
C ARG A 113 -0.28 -2.53 -11.33
N LEU A 114 -0.53 -1.23 -11.27
CA LEU A 114 0.26 -0.21 -11.97
C LEU A 114 1.68 -0.11 -11.40
N GLU A 115 1.88 -0.34 -10.10
CA GLU A 115 3.22 -0.44 -9.49
C GLU A 115 4.02 -1.59 -10.12
N ASN A 116 3.41 -2.77 -10.26
CA ASN A 116 4.04 -3.91 -10.95
C ASN A 116 4.30 -3.62 -12.44
N GLU A 117 3.36 -2.95 -13.13
CA GLU A 117 3.55 -2.54 -14.53
C GLU A 117 4.64 -1.47 -14.70
N ALA A 118 4.95 -0.69 -13.65
CA ALA A 118 6.01 0.31 -13.71
C ALA A 118 7.42 -0.30 -13.73
N ASP A 119 7.59 -1.53 -13.21
CA ASP A 119 8.87 -2.26 -13.26
C ASP A 119 9.26 -2.63 -14.70
N GLU A 120 8.27 -2.96 -15.53
CA GLU A 120 8.49 -3.38 -16.91
C GLU A 120 8.62 -2.19 -17.87
N ALA A 121 9.76 -2.10 -18.57
CA ALA A 121 10.04 -0.98 -19.49
C ALA A 121 8.97 -0.78 -20.58
N ALA A 122 8.32 -1.85 -21.03
CA ALA A 122 7.31 -1.80 -22.09
C ALA A 122 5.97 -1.18 -21.62
N THR A 123 5.60 -1.40 -20.35
CA THR A 123 4.29 -0.99 -19.79
C THR A 123 4.41 0.24 -18.89
N ARG A 124 5.62 0.60 -18.45
CA ARG A 124 5.90 1.78 -17.61
C ARG A 124 5.31 3.10 -18.11
N PRO A 125 5.40 3.50 -19.41
CA PRO A 125 4.79 4.76 -19.85
C PRO A 125 3.27 4.77 -19.70
N LYS A 126 2.62 3.62 -19.86
CA LYS A 126 1.18 3.47 -19.64
C LYS A 126 0.87 3.54 -18.15
N ALA A 127 1.65 2.87 -17.31
CA ALA A 127 1.50 2.88 -15.86
C ALA A 127 1.63 4.31 -15.30
N LEU A 128 2.67 5.03 -15.72
CA LEU A 128 2.93 6.43 -15.36
C LEU A 128 1.75 7.34 -15.71
N ARG A 129 1.27 7.28 -16.97
CA ARG A 129 0.12 8.11 -17.39
C ARG A 129 -1.12 7.83 -16.54
N ARG A 130 -1.46 6.55 -16.34
CA ARG A 130 -2.68 6.20 -15.58
C ARG A 130 -2.56 6.56 -14.10
N ALA A 131 -1.38 6.38 -13.49
CA ALA A 131 -1.16 6.78 -12.11
C ALA A 131 -1.22 8.31 -11.96
N ALA A 132 -0.72 9.08 -12.93
CA ALA A 132 -0.83 10.54 -12.95
C ALA A 132 -2.30 11.01 -13.07
N GLU A 133 -3.10 10.36 -13.93
CA GLU A 133 -4.54 10.62 -14.00
C GLU A 133 -5.23 10.38 -12.65
N ILE A 134 -4.97 9.24 -12.01
CA ILE A 134 -5.52 8.93 -10.68
C ILE A 134 -5.06 9.95 -9.63
N LEU A 135 -3.80 10.39 -9.70
CA LEU A 135 -3.26 11.40 -8.79
C LEU A 135 -4.03 12.73 -8.90
N ASP A 136 -4.34 13.16 -10.12
CA ASP A 136 -5.12 14.37 -10.37
C ASP A 136 -6.60 14.19 -10.01
N GLU A 137 -7.23 13.06 -10.37
CA GLU A 137 -8.61 12.71 -10.03
C GLU A 137 -8.86 12.71 -8.50
N THR A 138 -7.88 12.27 -7.72
CA THR A 138 -8.00 12.13 -6.26
C THR A 138 -7.62 13.36 -5.47
N ARG A 139 -6.92 14.33 -6.08
CA ARG A 139 -6.40 15.53 -5.40
C ARG A 139 -7.51 16.36 -4.76
N GLU A 140 -8.55 16.69 -5.53
CA GLU A 140 -9.63 17.56 -5.06
C GLU A 140 -10.46 16.86 -3.97
N GLY A 141 -10.71 15.56 -4.13
CA GLY A 141 -11.39 14.74 -3.12
C GLY A 141 -10.61 14.68 -1.80
N ALA A 142 -9.29 14.51 -1.86
CA ALA A 142 -8.43 14.50 -0.68
C ALA A 142 -8.43 15.85 0.04
N ARG A 143 -8.33 16.96 -0.70
CA ARG A 143 -8.38 18.32 -0.16
C ARG A 143 -9.74 18.68 0.44
N THR A 144 -10.83 18.26 -0.19
CA THR A 144 -12.18 18.51 0.33
C THR A 144 -12.39 17.81 1.67
N LEU A 145 -11.83 16.61 1.84
CA LEU A 145 -11.93 15.85 3.10
C LEU A 145 -11.06 16.42 4.22
N ASP A 146 -9.87 16.95 3.90
CA ASP A 146 -8.91 17.42 4.89
C ASP A 146 -8.03 18.54 4.32
N ALA A 147 -8.60 19.73 4.14
CA ALA A 147 -7.91 20.87 3.55
C ALA A 147 -6.66 21.30 4.35
N THR A 148 -6.64 21.03 5.65
CA THR A 148 -5.52 21.35 6.55
C THR A 148 -4.46 20.26 6.62
N ALA A 149 -4.66 19.11 5.96
CA ALA A 149 -3.75 17.98 5.93
C ALA A 149 -3.34 17.46 7.32
N THR A 150 -4.31 17.35 8.21
CA THR A 150 -4.10 16.96 9.63
C THR A 150 -4.53 15.55 9.95
N GLN A 151 -5.32 14.91 9.08
CA GLN A 151 -5.98 13.64 9.38
C GLN A 151 -5.51 12.52 8.47
N GLY A 152 -5.32 11.34 9.07
CA GLY A 152 -5.01 10.11 8.36
C GLY A 152 -6.16 9.58 7.52
N PRO A 153 -5.87 8.79 6.47
CA PRO A 153 -6.90 8.10 5.70
C PRO A 153 -7.62 7.07 6.56
N ALA A 154 -8.95 6.96 6.41
CA ALA A 154 -9.76 6.04 7.22
C ALA A 154 -9.68 4.58 6.72
N HIS A 155 -9.42 4.38 5.43
CA HIS A 155 -9.33 3.07 4.76
C HIS A 155 -8.54 3.17 3.43
N PRO A 156 -8.16 2.05 2.79
CA PRO A 156 -7.35 2.08 1.55
C PRO A 156 -8.00 2.83 0.38
N GLY A 157 -9.32 2.77 0.22
CA GLY A 157 -10.05 3.51 -0.82
C GLY A 157 -10.37 4.97 -0.48
N ASP A 158 -9.74 5.55 0.55
CA ASP A 158 -9.91 6.96 0.93
C ASP A 158 -9.17 7.81 -0.11
N PRO A 159 -9.75 8.91 -0.64
CA PRO A 159 -9.08 9.77 -1.62
C PRO A 159 -7.67 10.20 -1.21
N ARG A 160 -7.42 10.41 0.09
CA ARG A 160 -6.09 10.74 0.63
C ARG A 160 -5.09 9.59 0.45
N ALA A 161 -5.53 8.36 0.75
CA ALA A 161 -4.71 7.17 0.55
C ALA A 161 -4.46 6.89 -0.94
N LEU A 162 -5.50 7.00 -1.77
CA LEU A 162 -5.38 6.82 -3.22
C LEU A 162 -4.45 7.87 -3.84
N HIS A 163 -4.53 9.12 -3.40
CA HIS A 163 -3.61 10.18 -3.83
C HIS A 163 -2.16 9.88 -3.45
N ALA A 164 -1.92 9.43 -2.20
CA ALA A 164 -0.59 9.05 -1.74
C ALA A 164 0.00 7.85 -2.51
N TYR A 165 -0.80 6.80 -2.74
CA TYR A 165 -0.37 5.64 -3.52
C TYR A 165 -0.12 5.98 -4.99
N ALA A 166 -0.99 6.80 -5.60
CA ALA A 166 -0.78 7.28 -6.97
C ALA A 166 0.54 8.05 -7.10
N ALA A 167 0.85 8.95 -6.15
CA ALA A 167 2.12 9.68 -6.14
C ALA A 167 3.32 8.75 -5.99
N GLN A 168 3.20 7.71 -5.15
CA GLN A 168 4.24 6.69 -4.99
C GLN A 168 4.49 5.92 -6.30
N VAL A 169 3.44 5.51 -7.01
CA VAL A 169 3.55 4.80 -8.30
C VAL A 169 4.14 5.71 -9.39
N VAL A 170 3.68 6.97 -9.48
CA VAL A 170 4.27 7.96 -10.39
C VAL A 170 5.76 8.14 -10.09
N GLY A 171 6.12 8.36 -8.83
CA GLY A 171 7.51 8.51 -8.42
C GLY A 171 8.36 7.27 -8.73
N TYR A 172 7.81 6.08 -8.53
CA TYR A 172 8.50 4.83 -8.84
C TYR A 172 8.77 4.67 -10.35
N ALA A 173 7.77 4.94 -11.19
CA ALA A 173 7.93 4.92 -12.65
C ALA A 173 8.96 5.96 -13.12
N LEU A 174 8.93 7.18 -12.58
CA LEU A 174 9.90 8.24 -12.88
C LEU A 174 11.32 7.87 -12.43
N ALA A 175 11.48 7.22 -11.27
CA ALA A 175 12.76 6.78 -10.76
C ALA A 175 13.41 5.71 -11.65
N HIS A 176 12.61 4.82 -12.26
CA HIS A 176 13.09 3.86 -13.27
C HIS A 176 13.53 4.52 -14.59
N GLU A 177 13.11 5.76 -14.84
CA GLU A 177 13.59 6.61 -15.95
C GLU A 177 14.73 7.56 -15.51
N GLU A 178 15.31 7.35 -14.32
CA GLU A 178 16.33 8.21 -13.71
C GLU A 178 15.89 9.68 -13.47
N ARG A 179 14.58 9.96 -13.54
CA ARG A 179 13.98 11.28 -13.27
C ARG A 179 13.73 11.48 -11.78
N PHE A 180 14.79 11.34 -10.98
CA PHE A 180 14.71 11.27 -9.52
C PHE A 180 14.18 12.54 -8.86
N GLU A 181 14.52 13.72 -9.38
CA GLU A 181 14.02 14.99 -8.83
C GLU A 181 12.50 15.11 -9.01
N GLU A 182 11.97 14.74 -10.18
CA GLU A 182 10.53 14.75 -10.45
C GLU A 182 9.80 13.70 -9.61
N ALA A 183 10.40 12.52 -9.44
CA ALA A 183 9.87 11.47 -8.55
C ALA A 183 9.74 11.98 -7.11
N ALA A 184 10.81 12.59 -6.60
CA ALA A 184 10.86 13.13 -5.24
C ALA A 184 9.85 14.28 -5.05
N ARG A 185 9.80 15.24 -5.98
CA ARG A 185 8.82 16.34 -5.95
C ARG A 185 7.38 15.85 -5.95
N THR A 186 7.07 14.83 -6.75
CA THR A 186 5.72 14.25 -6.82
C THR A 186 5.27 13.72 -5.47
N LEU A 187 6.12 12.94 -4.80
CA LEU A 187 5.77 12.36 -3.50
C LEU A 187 5.88 13.39 -2.35
N SER A 188 6.80 14.36 -2.43
CA SER A 188 6.88 15.48 -1.48
C SER A 188 5.64 16.37 -1.48
N ALA A 189 4.90 16.44 -2.60
CA ALA A 189 3.66 17.20 -2.66
C ALA A 189 2.50 16.55 -1.87
N VAL A 190 2.63 15.27 -1.51
CA VAL A 190 1.64 14.56 -0.70
C VAL A 190 1.85 14.90 0.77
N PRO A 191 0.85 15.45 1.46
CA PRO A 191 0.94 15.65 2.90
C PRO A 191 1.13 14.34 3.66
N ARG A 192 2.03 14.33 4.63
CA ARG A 192 2.42 13.12 5.36
C ARG A 192 1.27 12.47 6.12
N ALA A 193 0.34 13.27 6.65
CA ALA A 193 -0.86 12.77 7.31
C ALA A 193 -1.68 11.87 6.37
N TRP A 194 -1.73 12.18 5.08
CA TRP A 194 -2.47 11.41 4.08
C TRP A 194 -1.80 10.09 3.71
N MET A 195 -0.50 9.94 3.96
CA MET A 195 0.21 8.69 3.74
C MET A 195 -0.31 7.61 4.70
N PRO A 196 -0.78 6.44 4.19
CA PRO A 196 -1.28 5.36 5.02
C PRO A 196 -0.23 4.86 6.01
N VAL A 197 -0.59 4.73 7.29
CA VAL A 197 0.33 4.38 8.38
C VAL A 197 1.22 3.16 8.07
N PRO A 198 0.70 2.02 7.53
CA PRO A 198 1.53 0.85 7.25
C PRO A 198 2.62 1.11 6.20
N MET A 199 2.39 2.04 5.28
CA MET A 199 3.25 2.30 4.11
C MET A 199 4.05 3.60 4.23
N ARG A 200 3.65 4.50 5.14
CA ARG A 200 4.24 5.84 5.30
C ARG A 200 5.76 5.77 5.41
N ALA A 201 6.28 4.87 6.23
CA ALA A 201 7.71 4.79 6.43
C ALA A 201 8.46 4.29 5.18
N LEU A 202 7.87 3.36 4.42
CA LEU A 202 8.42 2.93 3.13
C LEU A 202 8.42 4.07 2.11
N MET A 203 7.31 4.81 2.02
CA MET A 203 7.18 5.99 1.15
C MET A 203 8.23 7.06 1.50
N LEU A 204 8.42 7.37 2.78
CA LEU A 204 9.46 8.30 3.24
C LEU A 204 10.89 7.78 2.97
N GLY A 205 11.09 6.47 3.09
CA GLY A 205 12.36 5.83 2.71
C GLY A 205 12.66 5.93 1.22
N ASN A 206 11.66 5.79 0.36
CA ASN A 206 11.77 5.97 -1.08
C ASN A 206 11.99 7.44 -1.45
N LEU A 207 11.25 8.35 -0.81
CA LEU A 207 11.42 9.80 -0.98
C LEU A 207 12.84 10.23 -0.65
N SER A 208 13.37 9.76 0.49
CA SER A 208 14.75 10.02 0.90
C SER A 208 15.75 9.52 -0.14
N PHE A 209 15.57 8.30 -0.64
CA PHE A 209 16.43 7.74 -1.68
C PHE A 209 16.39 8.53 -2.99
N TRP A 210 15.21 8.93 -3.45
CA TRP A 210 15.09 9.74 -4.67
C TRP A 210 15.74 11.13 -4.50
N TRP A 211 15.61 11.76 -3.34
CA TRP A 211 16.35 13.00 -3.04
C TRP A 211 17.87 12.79 -3.04
N LEU A 212 18.37 11.68 -2.47
CA LEU A 212 19.80 11.35 -2.55
C LEU A 212 20.29 11.18 -4.00
N CYS A 213 19.50 10.52 -4.85
CA CYS A 213 19.80 10.36 -6.27
C CYS A 213 19.74 11.67 -7.05
N ALA A 214 18.81 12.57 -6.69
CA ALA A 214 18.74 13.93 -7.21
C ALA A 214 19.86 14.84 -6.70
N GLY A 215 20.62 14.41 -5.68
CA GLY A 215 21.75 15.15 -5.11
C GLY A 215 21.39 16.05 -3.92
N ASP A 216 20.11 16.09 -3.50
CA ASP A 216 19.65 16.89 -2.36
C ASP A 216 19.71 16.07 -1.06
N VAL A 217 20.86 16.13 -0.40
CA VAL A 217 21.10 15.40 0.86
C VAL A 217 20.25 15.96 2.02
N THR A 218 19.98 17.26 2.01
CA THR A 218 19.18 17.92 3.07
C THR A 218 17.72 17.50 2.98
N ALA A 219 17.11 17.52 1.79
CA ALA A 219 15.75 17.04 1.59
C ALA A 219 15.64 15.53 1.89
N ALA A 220 16.68 14.76 1.57
CA ALA A 220 16.74 13.34 1.92
C ALA A 220 16.74 13.09 3.44
N ALA A 221 17.44 13.93 4.22
CA ALA A 221 17.45 13.86 5.68
C ALA A 221 16.09 14.24 6.27
N MET A 222 15.51 15.37 5.81
CA MET A 222 14.21 15.86 6.27
C MET A 222 13.05 14.88 6.00
N ALA A 223 13.15 14.07 4.95
CA ALA A 223 12.20 12.99 4.68
C ALA A 223 12.21 11.91 5.77
N LEU A 224 13.35 11.68 6.44
CA LEU A 224 13.53 10.61 7.43
C LEU A 224 13.38 11.06 8.89
N GLU A 225 13.61 12.35 9.21
CA GLU A 225 13.54 12.88 10.58
C GLU A 225 12.19 12.64 11.26
N GLU A 226 11.11 12.68 10.49
CA GLU A 226 9.76 12.52 11.04
C GLU A 226 9.24 11.08 11.00
N ALA A 227 9.98 10.14 10.41
CA ALA A 227 9.72 8.70 10.53
C ALA A 227 10.34 8.20 11.84
N GLN A 228 9.72 8.47 12.99
CA GLN A 228 10.22 8.02 14.30
C GLN A 228 10.06 6.50 14.47
N ASP A 229 11.09 5.83 14.98
CA ASP A 229 11.14 4.36 15.06
C ASP A 229 10.04 3.72 15.96
N GLY A 230 9.45 4.51 16.87
CA GLY A 230 8.41 4.05 17.80
C GLY A 230 7.07 3.69 17.12
N GLU A 231 6.71 4.39 16.04
CA GLU A 231 5.46 4.17 15.31
C GLU A 231 5.63 3.28 14.06
N VAL A 232 6.89 2.98 13.71
CA VAL A 232 7.22 2.20 12.51
C VAL A 232 7.07 0.70 12.79
N PRO A 233 6.36 -0.05 11.93
CA PRO A 233 6.29 -1.51 12.02
C PRO A 233 7.69 -2.13 12.06
N GLU A 234 7.90 -3.11 12.95
CA GLU A 234 9.21 -3.72 13.17
C GLU A 234 9.87 -4.23 11.88
N ALA A 235 9.07 -4.79 10.96
CA ALA A 235 9.53 -5.28 9.66
C ALA A 235 10.17 -4.20 8.76
N VAL A 236 9.79 -2.92 8.92
CA VAL A 236 10.24 -1.81 8.06
C VAL A 236 11.45 -1.07 8.66
N ARG A 237 11.65 -1.17 9.99
CA ARG A 237 12.74 -0.47 10.69
C ARG A 237 14.14 -0.73 10.10
N PRO A 238 14.51 -1.96 9.69
CA PRO A 238 15.81 -2.19 9.05
C PRO A 238 15.99 -1.39 7.75
N ALA A 239 14.95 -1.27 6.92
CA ALA A 239 15.03 -0.49 5.68
C ALA A 239 15.24 1.00 5.95
N LEU A 240 14.57 1.55 6.98
CA LEU A 240 14.76 2.95 7.40
C LEU A 240 16.14 3.21 8.00
N ARG A 241 16.65 2.29 8.82
CA ARG A 241 18.02 2.38 9.37
C ARG A 241 19.04 2.51 8.24
N ALA A 242 18.92 1.68 7.21
CA ALA A 242 19.80 1.77 6.06
C ALA A 242 19.62 3.07 5.26
N ALA A 243 18.39 3.59 5.13
CA ALA A 243 18.14 4.90 4.52
C ALA A 243 18.84 6.03 5.27
N ARG A 244 18.73 6.06 6.61
CA ARG A 244 19.41 7.05 7.45
C ARG A 244 20.92 6.95 7.34
N ALA A 245 21.47 5.74 7.37
CA ALA A 245 22.90 5.52 7.20
C ALA A 245 23.40 5.99 5.83
N ALA A 246 22.63 5.79 4.76
CA ALA A 246 22.98 6.32 3.43
C ALA A 246 23.03 7.85 3.41
N VAL A 247 22.10 8.53 4.10
CA VAL A 247 22.13 9.99 4.29
C VAL A 247 23.36 10.43 5.09
N LEU A 248 23.71 9.73 6.19
CA LEU A 248 24.89 10.04 7.00
C LEU A 248 26.19 9.94 6.20
N VAL A 249 26.36 8.86 5.43
CA VAL A 249 27.48 8.71 4.49
C VAL A 249 27.57 9.90 3.54
N ARG A 250 26.43 10.30 2.95
CA ARG A 250 26.38 11.42 2.00
C ARG A 250 26.60 12.78 2.64
N SER A 251 26.39 12.88 3.95
CA SER A 251 26.63 14.08 4.76
C SER A 251 28.05 14.12 5.36
N GLY A 252 28.87 13.10 5.13
CA GLY A 252 30.24 13.00 5.62
C GLY A 252 30.41 12.28 6.97
N ASP A 253 29.33 11.77 7.57
CA ASP A 253 29.37 11.00 8.82
C ASP A 253 29.42 9.49 8.54
N ALA A 254 30.57 9.02 8.07
CA ALA A 254 30.77 7.61 7.77
C ALA A 254 30.80 6.72 9.03
N ALA A 255 31.32 7.24 10.15
CA ALA A 255 31.39 6.51 11.41
C ALA A 255 29.98 6.28 11.98
N GLY A 256 29.15 7.33 12.04
CA GLY A 256 27.76 7.22 12.48
C GLY A 256 26.92 6.33 11.55
N ALA A 257 27.21 6.32 10.24
CA ALA A 257 26.59 5.37 9.33
C ALA A 257 26.90 3.90 9.71
N LEU A 258 28.18 3.57 9.98
CA LEU A 258 28.58 2.23 10.42
C LEU A 258 28.00 1.85 11.77
N ASP A 259 27.82 2.80 12.68
CA ASP A 259 27.12 2.54 13.94
C ASP A 259 25.68 2.06 13.70
N ILE A 260 25.01 2.55 12.66
CA ILE A 260 23.64 2.15 12.31
C ILE A 260 23.57 0.80 11.59
N VAL A 261 24.43 0.57 10.58
CA VAL A 261 24.37 -0.64 9.72
C VAL A 261 25.33 -1.77 10.13
N GLY A 262 26.20 -1.52 11.11
CA GLY A 262 27.23 -2.46 11.54
C GLY A 262 28.39 -2.56 10.54
N ARG A 263 29.50 -3.14 11.00
CA ARG A 263 30.70 -3.41 10.19
C ARG A 263 30.66 -4.77 9.50
N GLN A 264 29.74 -5.65 9.90
CA GLN A 264 29.55 -6.96 9.30
C GLN A 264 28.08 -7.35 9.24
N ASP A 265 27.76 -8.35 8.42
CA ASP A 265 26.39 -8.84 8.29
C ASP A 265 25.89 -9.44 9.62
N ARG A 266 24.59 -9.25 9.89
CA ARG A 266 23.82 -9.68 11.06
C ARG A 266 24.17 -8.98 12.37
N GLU A 267 25.17 -8.12 12.40
CA GLU A 267 25.55 -7.36 13.60
C GLU A 267 24.40 -6.49 14.13
N ARG A 268 23.54 -6.01 13.23
CA ARG A 268 22.39 -5.14 13.55
C ARG A 268 21.05 -5.85 13.36
N GLY A 269 21.07 -7.17 13.24
CA GLY A 269 19.87 -8.02 13.09
C GLY A 269 19.10 -7.71 11.80
N GLU A 270 19.76 -7.28 10.74
CA GLU A 270 19.11 -6.99 9.48
C GLU A 270 18.62 -8.27 8.77
N PRO A 271 17.39 -8.28 8.27
CA PRO A 271 16.85 -9.44 7.58
C PRO A 271 17.44 -9.56 6.16
N PRO A 272 17.42 -10.77 5.55
CA PRO A 272 18.05 -11.00 4.25
C PRO A 272 17.61 -10.01 3.14
N GLN A 273 16.35 -9.57 3.16
CA GLN A 273 15.76 -8.71 2.14
C GLN A 273 16.39 -7.31 2.06
N VAL A 274 17.01 -6.82 3.14
CA VAL A 274 17.67 -5.49 3.15
C VAL A 274 19.20 -5.59 3.20
N ARG A 275 19.75 -6.80 3.20
CA ARG A 275 21.18 -7.03 3.40
C ARG A 275 22.03 -6.36 2.33
N GLN A 276 21.60 -6.43 1.07
CA GLN A 276 22.30 -5.78 -0.05
C GLN A 276 22.43 -4.27 0.17
N ARG A 277 21.34 -3.62 0.63
CA ARG A 277 21.34 -2.20 0.98
C ARG A 277 22.31 -1.88 2.12
N TYR A 278 22.39 -2.73 3.15
CA TYR A 278 23.35 -2.59 4.24
C TYR A 278 24.79 -2.68 3.72
N ARG A 279 25.10 -3.68 2.90
CA ARG A 279 26.45 -3.88 2.33
C ARG A 279 26.87 -2.71 1.44
N VAL A 280 26.00 -2.22 0.56
CA VAL A 280 26.30 -1.05 -0.29
C VAL A 280 26.53 0.20 0.56
N THR A 281 25.67 0.46 1.54
CA THR A 281 25.83 1.61 2.46
C THR A 281 27.13 1.51 3.25
N ARG A 282 27.45 0.32 3.77
CA ARG A 282 28.70 0.02 4.47
C ARG A 282 29.90 0.23 3.57
N ALA A 283 29.85 -0.22 2.31
CA ALA A 283 30.93 0.00 1.35
C ALA A 283 31.21 1.49 1.14
N HIS A 284 30.18 2.33 1.00
CA HIS A 284 30.39 3.78 0.92
C HIS A 284 31.01 4.35 2.20
N ALA A 285 30.58 3.90 3.39
CA ALA A 285 31.16 4.35 4.65
C ALA A 285 32.63 3.89 4.79
N LEU A 286 32.96 2.66 4.41
CA LEU A 286 34.32 2.10 4.45
C LEU A 286 35.25 2.86 3.50
N VAL A 287 34.82 3.19 2.28
CA VAL A 287 35.62 4.02 1.37
C VAL A 287 35.87 5.42 1.96
N ALA A 288 34.87 6.03 2.59
CA ALA A 288 35.05 7.34 3.25
C ALA A 288 36.09 7.30 4.38
N LEU A 289 36.27 6.15 5.02
CA LEU A 289 37.25 5.92 6.07
C LEU A 289 38.61 5.42 5.55
N GLY A 290 38.79 5.30 4.23
CA GLY A 290 40.02 4.81 3.61
C GLY A 290 40.16 3.28 3.59
N GLU A 291 39.12 2.54 3.93
CA GLU A 291 39.09 1.07 3.96
C GLU A 291 38.58 0.46 2.63
N GLU A 292 39.18 0.85 1.50
CA GLU A 292 38.68 0.48 0.17
C GLU A 292 38.66 -1.04 -0.09
N ALA A 293 39.65 -1.78 0.41
CA ALA A 293 39.68 -3.24 0.28
C ALA A 293 38.49 -3.92 0.97
N ALA A 294 38.10 -3.44 2.15
CA ALA A 294 36.93 -3.93 2.87
C ALA A 294 35.63 -3.54 2.15
N ALA A 295 35.56 -2.32 1.62
CA ALA A 295 34.43 -1.87 0.82
C ALA A 295 34.24 -2.73 -0.44
N ARG A 296 35.33 -3.08 -1.12
CA ARG A 296 35.31 -3.96 -2.29
C ARG A 296 34.75 -5.33 -1.95
N ALA A 297 35.19 -5.93 -0.85
CA ALA A 297 34.68 -7.22 -0.39
C ALA A 297 33.18 -7.19 -0.04
N GLU A 298 32.64 -6.06 0.41
CA GLU A 298 31.19 -5.88 0.61
C GLU A 298 30.43 -5.86 -0.72
N LEU A 299 30.94 -5.13 -1.72
CA LEU A 299 30.31 -5.00 -3.03
C LEU A 299 30.41 -6.29 -3.86
N GLU A 300 31.53 -7.00 -3.80
CA GLU A 300 31.71 -8.32 -4.43
C GLU A 300 30.72 -9.33 -3.87
N ARG A 301 30.45 -9.32 -2.56
CA ARG A 301 29.39 -10.15 -1.96
C ARG A 301 27.99 -9.81 -2.49
N VAL A 302 27.70 -8.55 -2.79
CA VAL A 302 26.43 -8.17 -3.43
C VAL A 302 26.39 -8.65 -4.88
N LEU A 303 27.50 -8.53 -5.60
CA LEU A 303 27.63 -9.04 -6.97
C LEU A 303 27.41 -10.56 -7.03
N ASP A 304 27.98 -11.32 -6.11
CA ASP A 304 27.87 -12.77 -6.07
C ASP A 304 26.44 -13.24 -5.69
N GLU A 305 25.78 -12.53 -4.77
CA GLU A 305 24.44 -12.92 -4.26
C GLU A 305 23.30 -12.40 -5.14
N ALA A 306 23.43 -11.20 -5.70
CA ALA A 306 22.37 -10.47 -6.38
C ALA A 306 22.67 -10.14 -7.84
N GLY A 307 23.94 -10.17 -8.25
CA GLY A 307 24.36 -9.82 -9.61
C GLY A 307 24.56 -8.31 -9.83
N PRO A 308 25.06 -7.93 -11.02
CA PRO A 308 25.47 -6.56 -11.33
C PRO A 308 24.30 -5.58 -11.44
N HIS A 309 23.10 -6.07 -11.73
CA HIS A 309 21.91 -5.23 -11.83
C HIS A 309 21.54 -4.59 -10.50
N GLU A 310 21.70 -5.31 -9.38
CA GLU A 310 21.42 -4.77 -8.06
C GLU A 310 22.39 -3.62 -7.74
N LEU A 311 23.69 -3.80 -7.98
CA LEU A 311 24.68 -2.73 -7.80
C LEU A 311 24.40 -1.50 -8.68
N ARG A 312 23.95 -1.70 -9.93
CA ARG A 312 23.59 -0.58 -10.84
C ARG A 312 22.46 0.28 -10.29
N ARG A 313 21.48 -0.30 -9.58
CA ARG A 313 20.37 0.45 -8.96
C ARG A 313 20.84 1.46 -7.91
N TRP A 314 22.01 1.24 -7.31
CA TRP A 314 22.59 2.12 -6.29
C TRP A 314 23.50 3.21 -6.87
N LEU A 315 23.95 3.08 -8.13
CA LEU A 315 24.83 4.07 -8.77
C LEU A 315 24.27 5.51 -8.75
N PRO A 316 22.96 5.76 -8.97
CA PRO A 316 22.43 7.12 -8.97
C PRO A 316 22.51 7.80 -7.60
N ALA A 317 22.49 7.02 -6.50
CA ALA A 317 22.61 7.57 -5.15
C ALA A 317 24.02 8.13 -4.85
N ARG A 318 25.01 7.87 -5.73
CA ARG A 318 26.41 8.35 -5.62
C ARG A 318 27.02 8.02 -4.24
N GLY A 319 28.07 8.75 -3.88
CA GLY A 319 28.78 8.61 -2.61
C GLY A 319 30.21 8.12 -2.79
N PRO A 320 30.94 7.94 -1.68
CA PRO A 320 32.39 7.67 -1.70
C PRO A 320 32.79 6.46 -2.57
N ALA A 321 32.08 5.34 -2.45
CA ALA A 321 32.35 4.13 -3.24
C ALA A 321 31.83 4.15 -4.70
N VAL A 322 31.34 5.28 -5.24
CA VAL A 322 30.69 5.31 -6.57
C VAL A 322 31.60 4.82 -7.70
N ALA A 323 32.90 5.16 -7.68
CA ALA A 323 33.86 4.70 -8.68
C ALA A 323 34.03 3.18 -8.64
N LEU A 324 34.16 2.62 -7.43
CA LEU A 324 34.27 1.18 -7.20
C LEU A 324 33.01 0.43 -7.64
N LEU A 325 31.82 0.96 -7.31
CA LEU A 325 30.52 0.46 -7.79
C LEU A 325 30.47 0.45 -9.32
N ALA A 326 30.86 1.55 -9.99
CA ALA A 326 30.83 1.66 -11.44
C ALA A 326 31.76 0.62 -12.11
N THR A 327 32.98 0.46 -11.58
CA THR A 327 33.93 -0.56 -12.03
C THR A 327 33.35 -1.97 -11.92
N LEU A 328 32.77 -2.33 -10.77
CA LEU A 328 32.20 -3.66 -10.55
C LEU A 328 30.95 -3.94 -11.40
N CYS A 329 30.21 -2.90 -11.79
CA CYS A 329 29.04 -3.03 -12.67
C CYS A 329 29.38 -3.07 -14.17
N GLY A 330 30.66 -2.88 -14.53
CA GLY A 330 31.11 -2.75 -15.91
C GLY A 330 30.65 -1.47 -16.61
N VAL A 331 30.36 -0.40 -15.85
CA VAL A 331 29.96 0.90 -16.40
C VAL A 331 31.20 1.79 -16.46
N THR A 332 31.64 2.15 -17.66
CA THR A 332 32.72 3.13 -17.83
C THR A 332 32.15 4.55 -17.70
N THR A 333 32.92 5.46 -17.14
CA THR A 333 32.53 6.86 -16.86
C THR A 333 32.08 7.64 -18.11
N GLU A 334 32.42 7.17 -19.31
CA GLU A 334 32.06 7.78 -20.60
C GLU A 334 30.58 7.62 -20.96
N GLU A 335 29.87 6.58 -20.47
CA GLU A 335 28.46 6.34 -20.82
C GLU A 335 27.48 7.33 -20.14
N ARG A 336 27.93 8.12 -19.16
CA ARG A 336 27.10 9.12 -18.46
C ARG A 336 27.38 10.58 -18.87
N GLY A 337 28.34 10.82 -19.78
CA GLY A 337 28.71 12.15 -20.27
C GLY A 337 27.75 12.77 -21.30
N GLY A 338 26.51 12.28 -21.41
CA GLY A 338 25.50 12.73 -22.36
C GLY A 338 24.69 13.95 -21.92
N ALA A 339 25.23 14.82 -21.06
CA ALA A 339 24.70 16.17 -20.90
C ALA A 339 25.52 17.08 -21.82
N ARG A 340 24.92 17.51 -22.93
CA ARG A 340 25.52 18.51 -23.82
C ARG A 340 25.99 19.72 -22.99
N PRO A 341 27.16 20.30 -23.28
CA PRO A 341 27.51 21.58 -22.71
C PRO A 341 26.46 22.59 -23.17
N VAL A 342 25.93 23.37 -22.23
CA VAL A 342 25.21 24.59 -22.55
C VAL A 342 26.27 25.54 -23.13
N GLU A 343 26.30 25.64 -24.45
CA GLU A 343 27.04 26.70 -25.14
C GLU A 343 26.30 28.03 -24.96
N GLY A 344 27.03 29.04 -24.50
CA GLY A 344 26.80 30.46 -24.82
C GLY A 344 25.65 31.17 -24.10
#